data_AF-A0A524FQ13-F1
#
_entry.id   AF-A0A524FQ13-F1
#
_cell.length_a   1.000
_cell.length_b   1.000
_cell.length_c   1.000
_cell.angle_alpha   90.00
_cell.angle_beta   90.00
_cell.angle_gamma   90.00
#
_symmetry.space_group_name_H-M   'P 1'
#
loop_
_entity.id
_entity.type
_entity.pdbx_description
1 polymer ?
#
loop_
_entity_poly.entity_id
_entity_poly.type
_entity_poly.pdbx_seq_one_letter_code
_entity_poly.pdbx_strand_id
1 'polypeptide(L)'
;GKRSTKERIARSPIKPTLLSASPGDLSFVLPYRHLSSILEMLDGLDKLCPGVADDGTLLYGVEVKFYSSRLQLNQNLETEVSNLYAAGDGAGITRGLMQASVSGVLIARDILRKENVSLA
;
A
#
# COMPACT_ATOMS: atom_id res chain seq x y z
N GLY A 1 -10.55 21.89 11.85
CA GLY A 1 -10.81 20.63 12.58
C GLY A 1 -10.54 20.81 14.06
N LYS A 2 -11.10 19.95 14.92
CA LYS A 2 -10.73 19.89 16.35
C LYS A 2 -9.80 18.71 16.57
N ARG A 3 -8.70 18.93 17.29
CA ARG A 3 -7.76 17.87 17.70
C ARG A 3 -8.50 16.74 18.44
N SER A 4 -8.14 15.49 18.15
CA SER A 4 -8.62 14.33 18.90
C SER A 4 -7.92 14.21 20.27
N THR A 5 -8.62 13.69 21.29
CA THR A 5 -8.06 13.40 22.62
C THR A 5 -8.54 12.02 23.08
N LYS A 6 -7.85 11.42 24.07
CA LYS A 6 -8.21 10.08 24.58
C LYS A 6 -9.65 10.05 25.11
N GLU A 7 -10.06 11.08 25.82
CA GLU A 7 -11.40 11.22 26.43
C GLU A 7 -12.50 11.40 25.37
N ARG A 8 -12.17 12.00 24.21
CA ARG A 8 -13.11 12.13 23.10
C ARG A 8 -13.28 10.81 22.38
N ILE A 9 -12.18 10.12 22.09
CA ILE A 9 -12.21 8.80 21.45
C ILE A 9 -12.95 7.78 22.34
N ALA A 10 -12.73 7.81 23.66
CA ALA A 10 -13.41 6.93 24.61
C ALA A 10 -14.94 7.09 24.67
N ARG A 11 -15.44 8.27 24.27
CA ARG A 11 -16.89 8.55 24.17
C ARG A 11 -17.47 8.23 22.78
N SER A 12 -16.62 7.92 21.80
CA SER A 12 -17.06 7.54 20.46
C SER A 12 -17.69 6.15 20.48
N PRO A 13 -18.79 5.92 19.73
CA PRO A 13 -19.28 4.56 19.48
C PRO A 13 -18.27 3.74 18.65
N ILE A 14 -17.41 4.40 17.88
CA ILE A 14 -16.36 3.76 17.06
C ILE A 14 -15.11 3.55 17.91
N LYS A 15 -14.70 2.28 18.04
CA LYS A 15 -13.50 1.89 18.78
C LYS A 15 -12.29 1.84 17.86
N PRO A 16 -11.16 2.45 18.24
CA PRO A 16 -9.94 2.34 17.46
C PRO A 16 -9.41 0.90 17.47
N THR A 17 -9.00 0.41 16.30
CA THR A 17 -8.38 -0.91 16.12
C THR A 17 -6.86 -0.87 16.31
N LEU A 18 -6.22 0.26 15.99
CA LEU A 18 -4.80 0.48 16.25
C LEU A 18 -4.62 1.10 17.65
N LEU A 19 -4.52 0.24 18.67
CA LEU A 19 -4.46 0.66 20.08
C LEU A 19 -3.23 1.51 20.44
N SER A 20 -2.16 1.39 19.66
CA SER A 20 -0.95 2.20 19.80
C SER A 20 -1.07 3.60 19.19
N ALA A 21 -2.14 3.89 18.44
CA ALA A 21 -2.33 5.18 17.81
C ALA A 21 -2.47 6.29 18.87
N SER A 22 -1.75 7.38 18.66
CA SER A 22 -1.86 8.56 19.52
C SER A 22 -2.93 9.52 18.97
N PRO A 23 -3.87 10.00 19.81
CA PRO A 23 -4.80 11.03 19.39
C PRO A 23 -4.05 12.35 19.10
N GLY A 24 -4.40 13.00 18.01
CA GLY A 24 -3.70 14.18 17.52
C GLY A 24 -4.48 14.95 16.45
N ASP A 25 -3.74 15.79 15.75
CA ASP A 25 -4.19 16.55 14.59
C ASP A 25 -3.30 16.18 13.40
N LEU A 26 -3.91 15.60 12.35
CA LEU A 26 -3.20 15.16 11.15
C LEU A 26 -2.57 16.33 10.39
N SER A 27 -3.01 17.57 10.62
CA SER A 27 -2.40 18.79 10.03
C SER A 27 -0.97 19.05 10.46
N PHE A 28 -0.53 18.44 11.57
CA PHE A 28 0.88 18.51 11.98
C PHE A 28 1.77 17.45 11.33
N VAL A 29 1.21 16.47 10.60
CA VAL A 29 1.96 15.35 10.02
C VAL A 29 1.83 15.29 8.49
N LEU A 30 0.70 15.72 7.94
CA LEU A 30 0.43 15.72 6.50
C LEU A 30 0.46 17.15 5.94
N PRO A 31 1.12 17.39 4.79
CA PRO A 31 0.99 18.64 4.06
C PRO A 31 -0.47 18.96 3.73
N TYR A 32 -0.80 20.26 3.74
CA TYR A 32 -2.17 20.75 3.50
C TYR A 32 -2.83 20.15 2.26
N ARG A 33 -2.10 20.06 1.13
CA ARG A 33 -2.63 19.47 -0.11
C ARG A 33 -3.14 18.04 0.08
N HIS A 34 -2.43 17.18 0.82
CA HIS A 34 -2.87 15.81 1.05
C HIS A 34 -4.10 15.75 1.94
N LEU A 35 -4.18 16.60 2.96
CA LEU A 35 -5.35 16.69 3.83
C LEU A 35 -6.59 17.15 3.08
N SER A 36 -6.46 18.19 2.24
CA SER A 36 -7.56 18.65 1.40
C SER A 36 -8.05 17.53 0.48
N SER A 37 -7.13 16.81 -0.18
CA SER A 37 -7.51 15.68 -1.04
C SER A 37 -8.19 14.54 -0.28
N ILE A 38 -7.75 14.24 0.96
CA ILE A 38 -8.40 13.23 1.81
C ILE A 38 -9.83 13.65 2.16
N LEU A 39 -10.03 14.92 2.52
CA LEU A 39 -11.36 15.44 2.85
C LEU A 39 -12.29 15.41 1.62
N GLU A 40 -11.81 15.90 0.46
CA GLU A 40 -12.57 15.85 -0.80
C GLU A 40 -12.92 14.41 -1.20
N MET A 41 -12.01 13.46 -0.99
CA MET A 41 -12.26 12.04 -1.23
C MET A 41 -13.35 11.50 -0.30
N LEU A 42 -13.31 11.83 1.00
CA LEU A 42 -14.34 11.38 1.96
C LEU A 42 -15.71 11.94 1.60
N ASP A 43 -15.81 13.23 1.26
CA ASP A 43 -17.05 13.86 0.82
C ASP A 43 -17.58 13.24 -0.49
N GLY A 44 -16.67 12.86 -1.40
CA GLY A 44 -17.01 12.14 -2.62
C GLY A 44 -17.53 10.73 -2.35
N LEU A 45 -16.87 10.00 -1.46
CA LEU A 45 -17.24 8.64 -1.07
C LEU A 45 -18.57 8.61 -0.33
N ASP A 46 -18.88 9.62 0.48
CA ASP A 46 -20.13 9.69 1.23
C ASP A 46 -21.37 9.72 0.33
N LYS A 47 -21.26 10.34 -0.86
CA LYS A 47 -22.32 10.32 -1.88
C LYS A 47 -22.61 8.92 -2.43
N LEU A 48 -21.61 8.04 -2.43
CA LEU A 48 -21.72 6.66 -2.90
C LEU A 48 -22.07 5.69 -1.76
N CYS A 49 -21.53 5.94 -0.57
CA CYS A 49 -21.71 5.14 0.63
C CYS A 49 -21.98 6.09 1.81
N PRO A 50 -23.27 6.42 2.07
CA PRO A 50 -23.64 7.36 3.11
C PRO A 50 -23.15 6.93 4.49
N GLY A 51 -22.53 7.86 5.22
CA GLY A 51 -21.96 7.64 6.56
C GLY A 51 -20.45 7.45 6.57
N VAL A 52 -19.78 7.43 5.41
CA VAL A 52 -18.31 7.39 5.34
C VAL A 52 -17.69 8.66 5.93
N ALA A 53 -18.30 9.82 5.68
CA ALA A 53 -17.82 11.11 6.19
C ALA A 53 -18.46 11.53 7.53
N ASP A 54 -19.00 10.58 8.30
CA ASP A 54 -19.58 10.86 9.63
C ASP A 54 -18.56 11.44 10.61
N ASP A 55 -19.01 12.28 11.56
CA ASP A 55 -18.18 12.89 12.59
C ASP A 55 -17.47 11.85 13.49
N GLY A 56 -18.00 10.63 13.58
CA GLY A 56 -17.43 9.50 14.29
C GLY A 56 -16.35 8.73 13.52
N THR A 57 -16.16 9.00 12.21
CA THR A 57 -15.15 8.34 11.38
C THR A 57 -13.74 8.64 11.89
N LEU A 58 -13.02 7.58 12.27
CA LEU A 58 -11.64 7.69 12.75
C LEU A 58 -10.66 7.61 11.57
N LEU A 59 -9.83 8.65 11.43
CA LEU A 59 -8.72 8.68 10.48
C LEU A 59 -7.39 8.45 11.19
N TYR A 60 -6.64 7.44 10.76
CA TYR A 60 -5.25 7.24 11.13
C TYR A 60 -4.32 7.87 10.08
N GLY A 61 -3.09 8.24 10.46
CA GLY A 61 -2.03 8.65 9.54
C GLY A 61 -0.67 8.33 10.16
N VAL A 62 0.47 8.33 9.50
CA VAL A 62 0.82 8.45 8.07
C VAL A 62 1.16 7.05 7.54
N GLU A 63 0.85 6.74 6.28
CA GLU A 63 1.41 5.58 5.59
C GLU A 63 2.20 6.03 4.37
N VAL A 64 3.40 5.49 4.22
CA VAL A 64 4.20 5.68 3.02
C VAL A 64 4.91 4.39 2.64
N LYS A 65 4.73 3.93 1.40
CA LYS A 65 5.68 3.07 0.70
C LYS A 65 6.03 3.67 -0.66
N PHE A 66 7.07 4.51 -0.70
CA PHE A 66 7.60 5.04 -1.95
C PHE A 66 8.57 4.04 -2.59
N TYR A 67 8.21 3.63 -3.81
CA TYR A 67 8.79 2.68 -4.76
C TYR A 67 10.07 1.91 -4.39
N SER A 68 10.02 0.60 -4.63
CA SER A 68 11.18 -0.18 -5.05
C SER A 68 11.86 0.48 -6.25
N SER A 69 13.18 0.61 -6.23
CA SER A 69 13.96 0.91 -7.44
C SER A 69 13.47 0.01 -8.57
N ARG A 70 12.91 0.58 -9.63
CA ARG A 70 12.46 -0.20 -10.78
C ARG A 70 13.71 -0.71 -11.48
N LEU A 71 14.05 -1.97 -11.22
CA LEU A 71 15.19 -2.62 -11.83
C LEU A 71 14.95 -2.70 -13.35
N GLN A 72 16.02 -2.58 -14.12
CA GLN A 72 15.98 -2.90 -15.54
C GLN A 72 15.97 -4.42 -15.66
N LEU A 73 14.89 -4.96 -16.25
CA LEU A 73 14.67 -6.38 -16.38
C LEU A 73 14.31 -6.72 -17.82
N ASN A 74 14.73 -7.89 -18.28
CA ASN A 74 14.28 -8.44 -19.55
C ASN A 74 12.88 -9.08 -19.42
N GLN A 75 12.38 -9.69 -20.50
CA GLN A 75 11.06 -10.33 -20.54
C GLN A 75 10.92 -11.53 -19.56
N ASN A 76 12.04 -12.07 -19.10
CA ASN A 76 12.14 -13.21 -18.20
C ASN A 76 12.42 -12.78 -16.75
N LEU A 77 12.40 -11.46 -16.49
CA LEU A 77 12.65 -10.84 -15.18
C LEU A 77 14.09 -11.00 -14.68
N GLU A 78 15.02 -11.23 -15.60
CA GLU A 78 16.45 -11.22 -15.34
C GLU A 78 16.98 -9.79 -15.41
N THR A 79 17.91 -9.46 -14.51
CA THR A 79 18.61 -8.18 -14.47
C THR A 79 19.69 -8.10 -15.55
N GLU A 80 20.40 -6.98 -15.60
CA GLU A 80 21.61 -6.83 -16.43
C GLU A 80 22.75 -7.78 -16.00
N VAL A 81 22.68 -8.32 -14.78
CA VAL A 81 23.60 -9.35 -14.29
C VAL A 81 23.04 -10.73 -14.66
N SER A 82 23.81 -11.49 -15.42
CA SER A 82 23.41 -12.83 -15.87
C SER A 82 23.15 -13.76 -14.68
N ASN A 83 22.07 -14.53 -14.78
CA ASN A 83 21.53 -15.45 -13.77
C ASN A 83 21.10 -14.76 -12.46
N LEU A 84 20.97 -13.44 -12.44
CA LEU A 84 20.37 -12.68 -11.35
C LEU A 84 18.98 -12.20 -11.75
N TYR A 85 17.97 -12.67 -11.06
CA TYR A 85 16.56 -12.35 -11.30
C TYR A 85 15.97 -11.50 -10.18
N ALA A 86 14.96 -10.71 -10.52
CA ALA A 86 14.20 -9.94 -9.54
C ALA A 86 12.70 -10.19 -9.70
N ALA A 87 12.01 -10.43 -8.59
CA ALA A 87 10.60 -10.80 -8.57
C ALA A 87 9.81 -9.96 -7.57
N GLY A 88 8.48 -9.95 -7.73
CA GLY A 88 7.57 -9.32 -6.78
C GLY A 88 7.67 -7.80 -6.70
N ASP A 89 7.02 -7.25 -5.67
CA ASP A 89 6.84 -5.80 -5.53
C ASP A 89 8.19 -5.09 -5.29
N GLY A 90 9.17 -5.81 -4.71
CA GLY A 90 10.54 -5.32 -4.49
C GLY A 90 11.34 -5.08 -5.77
N ALA A 91 10.93 -5.68 -6.89
CA ALA A 91 11.52 -5.43 -8.21
C ALA A 91 10.87 -4.25 -8.96
N GLY A 92 9.77 -3.70 -8.43
CA GLY A 92 9.05 -2.57 -9.03
C GLY A 92 8.21 -2.90 -10.26
N ILE A 93 7.93 -4.18 -10.49
CA ILE A 93 7.17 -4.69 -11.64
C ILE A 93 5.78 -5.23 -11.27
N THR A 94 5.52 -5.48 -9.98
CA THR A 94 4.22 -5.96 -9.49
C THR A 94 3.63 -5.01 -8.46
N ARG A 95 2.30 -5.07 -8.29
CA ARG A 95 1.54 -4.34 -7.26
C ARG A 95 0.47 -5.24 -6.67
N GLY A 96 0.88 -6.37 -6.11
CA GLY A 96 -0.02 -7.30 -5.43
C GLY A 96 0.39 -8.77 -5.49
N LEU A 97 -0.25 -9.56 -4.61
CA LEU A 97 0.12 -10.95 -4.34
C LEU A 97 0.11 -11.85 -5.59
N MET A 98 -0.92 -11.73 -6.43
CA MET A 98 -1.02 -12.57 -7.63
C MET A 98 0.09 -12.26 -8.63
N GLN A 99 0.33 -10.98 -8.92
CA GLN A 99 1.38 -10.58 -9.84
C GLN A 99 2.76 -11.00 -9.31
N ALA A 100 3.02 -10.79 -8.01
CA ALA A 100 4.25 -11.22 -7.38
C ALA A 100 4.45 -12.75 -7.46
N SER A 101 3.39 -13.53 -7.27
CA SER A 101 3.46 -14.99 -7.37
C SER A 101 3.75 -15.44 -8.81
N VAL A 102 3.07 -14.85 -9.80
CA VAL A 102 3.28 -15.15 -11.23
C VAL A 102 4.71 -14.82 -11.66
N SER A 103 5.31 -13.74 -11.12
CA SER A 103 6.70 -13.38 -11.42
C SER A 103 7.69 -14.49 -11.02
N GLY A 104 7.47 -15.17 -9.89
CA GLY A 104 8.28 -16.32 -9.48
C GLY A 104 8.14 -17.52 -10.42
N VAL A 105 6.92 -17.81 -10.88
CA VAL A 105 6.67 -18.90 -11.85
C VAL A 105 7.36 -18.61 -13.19
N LEU A 106 7.35 -17.36 -13.65
CA LEU A 106 8.00 -16.95 -14.89
C LEU A 106 9.53 -17.15 -14.81
N ILE A 107 10.14 -16.71 -13.72
CA ILE A 107 11.58 -16.90 -13.45
C ILE A 107 11.93 -18.39 -13.38
N ALA A 108 11.16 -19.18 -12.64
CA ALA A 108 11.41 -20.61 -12.50
C ALA A 108 11.38 -21.33 -13.87
N ARG A 109 10.43 -21.00 -14.74
CA ARG A 109 10.35 -21.54 -16.11
C ARG A 109 11.54 -21.14 -16.98
N ASP A 110 12.05 -19.93 -16.81
CA ASP A 110 13.23 -19.47 -17.53
C ASP A 110 14.49 -20.23 -17.10
N ILE A 111 14.68 -20.39 -15.78
CA ILE A 111 15.79 -21.16 -15.21
C ILE A 111 15.75 -22.60 -15.72
N LEU A 112 14.59 -23.27 -15.67
CA LEU A 112 14.46 -24.65 -16.16
C LEU A 112 14.81 -24.77 -17.66
N ARG A 113 14.44 -23.77 -18.47
CA ARG A 113 14.80 -23.74 -19.89
C ARG A 113 16.32 -23.59 -20.08
N LYS A 114 16.99 -22.73 -19.31
CA LYS A 114 18.45 -22.54 -19.36
C LYS A 114 19.20 -23.79 -18.92
N GLU A 115 18.69 -24.51 -17.92
CA GLU A 115 19.25 -25.76 -17.40
C GLU A 115 18.86 -27.01 -18.22
N ASN A 116 18.09 -26.85 -19.31
CA ASN A 116 17.57 -27.96 -20.12
C ASN A 116 16.76 -29.00 -19.33
N VAL A 117 16.04 -28.56 -18.30
CA VAL A 117 15.17 -29.40 -17.47
C VAL A 117 13.74 -29.33 -18.00
N SER A 118 13.18 -30.48 -18.39
CA SER A 118 11.75 -30.60 -18.75
C SER A 118 10.89 -30.60 -17.50
N LEU A 119 9.83 -29.79 -17.48
CA LEU A 119 8.72 -30.01 -16.56
C LEU A 119 7.97 -31.26 -17.04
N ALA A 120 7.75 -32.21 -16.14
CA ALA A 120 6.93 -33.39 -16.39
C ALA A 120 5.45 -33.03 -16.51
#